data_AF-A0A2P5L891-F1
#
_entry.id   AF-A0A2P5L891-F1
#
_cell.length_a   1.000
_cell.length_b   1.000
_cell.length_c   1.000
_cell.angle_alpha   90.00
_cell.angle_beta   90.00
_cell.angle_gamma   90.00
#
_symmetry.space_group_name_H-M   'P 1'
#
loop_
_entity.id
_entity.type
_entity.pdbx_description
1 polymer ?
#
loop_
_entity_poly.entity_id
_entity_poly.type
_entity_poly.pdbx_seq_one_letter_code
_entity_poly.pdbx_strand_id
1 'polypeptide(L)'
;MSINFLINAAFNTGVLTLLFFIAGMIKPKWPLFFMNKPDRFLIAIITTILVMITVTMYGEGNRRALEEERKTEAEKAAGNFTPSPAPQPEGSIPVPAPQAPAK
;
A
#
# COMPACT_ATOMS: atom_id res chain seq x y z
N MET A 1 4.64 10.79 -1.54
CA MET A 1 3.66 10.78 -0.44
C MET A 1 3.46 9.32 -0.05
N SER A 2 3.75 8.96 1.20
CA SER A 2 3.74 7.56 1.68
C SER A 2 2.31 7.00 1.72
N ILE A 3 2.11 5.72 1.39
CA ILE A 3 0.77 5.08 1.39
C ILE A 3 0.11 5.09 2.76
N ASN A 4 0.92 4.88 3.80
CA ASN A 4 0.48 5.04 5.20
C ASN A 4 -0.13 6.43 5.47
N PHE A 5 0.34 7.48 4.79
CA PHE A 5 -0.22 8.82 4.93
C PHE A 5 -1.63 8.91 4.33
N LEU A 6 -1.86 8.34 3.13
CA LEU A 6 -3.15 8.44 2.45
C LEU A 6 -4.25 7.65 3.16
N ILE A 7 -3.91 6.44 3.64
CA ILE A 7 -4.83 5.60 4.41
C ILE A 7 -5.14 6.24 5.77
N ASN A 8 -4.14 6.74 6.48
CA ASN A 8 -4.36 7.42 7.77
C ASN A 8 -5.16 8.71 7.60
N ALA A 9 -4.91 9.47 6.53
CA ALA A 9 -5.69 10.65 6.21
C ALA A 9 -7.14 10.28 5.89
N ALA A 10 -7.38 9.22 5.10
CA ALA A 10 -8.74 8.76 4.80
C ALA A 10 -9.48 8.31 6.06
N PHE A 11 -8.80 7.60 6.96
CA PHE A 11 -9.38 7.20 8.23
C PHE A 11 -9.75 8.41 9.10
N ASN A 12 -8.83 9.37 9.27
CA ASN A 12 -9.10 10.60 10.02
C ASN A 12 -10.24 11.42 9.39
N THR A 13 -10.28 11.52 8.07
CA THR A 13 -11.38 12.18 7.34
C THR A 13 -12.70 11.45 7.55
N GLY A 14 -12.71 10.11 7.55
CA GLY A 14 -13.90 9.32 7.85
C GLY A 14 -14.43 9.53 9.26
N VAL A 15 -13.53 9.53 10.25
CA VAL A 15 -13.89 9.82 11.65
C VAL A 15 -14.43 11.24 11.78
N LEU A 16 -13.77 12.23 11.16
CA LEU A 16 -14.26 13.62 11.14
C LEU A 16 -15.62 13.75 10.44
N THR A 17 -15.85 13.01 9.36
CA THR A 17 -17.12 12.99 8.64
C THR A 17 -18.23 12.42 9.53
N LEU A 18 -17.94 11.36 10.29
CA LEU A 18 -18.89 10.79 11.23
C LEU A 18 -19.20 11.76 12.38
N LEU A 19 -18.18 12.40 12.95
CA LEU A 19 -18.35 13.43 13.97
C LEU A 19 -19.14 14.63 13.45
N PHE A 20 -18.85 15.10 12.24
CA PHE A 20 -19.58 16.16 11.55
C PHE A 20 -21.05 15.81 11.38
N PHE A 21 -21.33 14.58 10.94
CA PHE A 21 -22.71 14.12 10.74
C PHE A 21 -23.48 14.05 12.06
N ILE A 22 -22.90 13.41 13.08
CA ILE A 22 -23.55 13.27 14.40
C ILE A 22 -23.78 14.66 15.01
N ALA A 23 -22.74 15.51 15.07
CA ALA A 23 -22.85 16.85 15.62
C ALA A 23 -23.83 17.71 14.83
N GLY A 24 -23.84 17.58 13.51
CA GLY A 24 -24.76 18.28 12.62
C GLY A 24 -26.22 17.86 12.76
N MET A 25 -26.49 16.56 12.93
CA MET A 25 -27.85 16.07 13.14
C MET A 25 -28.41 16.50 14.50
N ILE A 26 -27.59 16.53 15.55
CA ILE A 26 -27.99 17.01 16.89
C ILE A 26 -28.21 18.53 16.86
N LYS A 27 -27.22 19.28 16.36
CA LYS A 27 -27.26 20.75 16.31
C LYS A 27 -26.71 21.24 14.97
N PRO A 28 -27.57 21.52 13.98
CA PRO A 28 -27.14 21.79 12.61
C PRO A 28 -26.29 23.06 12.49
N LYS A 29 -26.48 24.01 13.40
CA LYS A 29 -25.70 25.24 13.49
C LYS A 29 -24.28 25.07 14.03
N TRP A 30 -23.91 23.89 14.53
CA TRP A 30 -22.56 23.64 15.00
C TRP A 30 -21.57 23.47 13.83
N PRO A 31 -21.77 22.52 12.90
CA PRO A 31 -20.93 22.43 11.70
C PRO A 31 -21.17 23.58 10.71
N LEU A 32 -22.40 24.08 10.62
CA LEU A 32 -22.81 25.16 9.71
C LEU A 32 -22.99 26.48 10.48
N PHE A 33 -22.06 26.82 11.36
CA PHE A 33 -22.16 28.01 12.23
C PHE A 33 -22.27 29.33 11.45
N PHE A 34 -21.82 29.33 10.20
CA PHE A 34 -21.88 30.46 9.28
C PHE A 34 -23.26 30.69 8.65
N MET A 35 -24.23 29.77 8.82
CA MET A 35 -25.54 29.84 8.17
C MET A 35 -26.65 30.22 9.16
N ASN A 36 -27.54 31.12 8.73
CA ASN A 36 -28.61 31.66 9.61
C ASN A 36 -29.68 30.62 9.98
N LYS A 37 -30.09 29.79 9.01
CA LYS A 37 -31.06 28.70 9.19
C LYS A 37 -30.51 27.41 8.58
N PRO A 38 -29.62 26.70 9.31
CA PRO A 38 -29.09 25.44 8.84
C PRO A 38 -30.13 24.34 8.98
N ASP A 39 -30.48 23.76 7.83
CA ASP A 39 -31.41 22.64 7.74
C ASP A 39 -30.66 21.31 7.86
N ARG A 40 -31.29 20.32 8.50
CA ARG A 40 -30.70 18.98 8.70
C ARG A 40 -30.50 18.25 7.37
N PHE A 41 -31.34 18.52 6.38
CA PHE A 41 -31.22 17.97 5.03
C PHE A 41 -29.92 18.39 4.36
N LEU A 42 -29.49 19.65 4.55
CA LEU A 42 -28.25 20.16 3.99
C LEU A 42 -27.02 19.45 4.57
N ILE A 43 -27.09 19.06 5.85
CA ILE A 43 -26.05 18.27 6.51
C ILE A 43 -25.98 16.87 5.93
N ALA A 44 -27.12 16.25 5.65
CA ALA A 44 -27.17 14.95 5.00
C ALA A 44 -26.53 14.99 3.59
N ILE A 45 -26.80 16.04 2.80
CA ILE A 45 -26.17 16.25 1.49
C ILE A 45 -24.65 16.39 1.62
N ILE A 46 -24.18 17.29 2.48
CA ILE A 46 -22.73 17.51 2.68
C ILE A 46 -22.05 16.23 3.17
N THR A 47 -22.68 15.52 4.09
CA THR A 47 -22.16 14.25 4.62
C THR A 47 -22.04 13.21 3.51
N THR A 48 -23.03 13.11 2.62
CA THR A 48 -22.97 12.19 1.48
C THR A 48 -21.75 12.47 0.60
N ILE A 49 -21.47 13.74 0.32
CA ILE A 49 -20.28 14.16 -0.45
C ILE A 49 -18.99 13.82 0.31
N LEU A 50 -18.93 14.12 1.61
CA LEU A 50 -17.77 13.79 2.46
C LEU A 50 -17.50 12.28 2.53
N VAL A 51 -18.55 11.46 2.56
CA VAL A 51 -18.43 10.00 2.48
C VAL A 51 -17.85 9.58 1.14
N MET A 52 -18.30 10.14 0.02
CA MET A 52 -17.71 9.83 -1.29
C MET A 52 -16.22 10.20 -1.35
N ILE A 53 -15.82 11.34 -0.79
CA ILE A 53 -14.42 11.76 -0.70
C ILE A 53 -13.62 10.74 0.13
N THR A 54 -14.13 10.38 1.30
CA THR A 54 -13.49 9.41 2.21
C THR A 54 -13.27 8.06 1.52
N VAL A 55 -14.32 7.54 0.88
CA VAL A 55 -14.27 6.24 0.18
C VAL A 55 -13.33 6.28 -1.01
N THR A 56 -13.31 7.38 -1.78
CA THR A 56 -12.40 7.53 -2.92
C THR A 56 -10.94 7.55 -2.46
N MET A 57 -10.64 8.30 -1.40
CA MET A 57 -9.28 8.41 -0.88
C MET A 57 -8.80 7.11 -0.24
N TYR A 58 -9.67 6.42 0.51
CA TYR A 58 -9.39 5.09 1.05
C TYR A 58 -9.18 4.05 -0.06
N GLY A 59 -10.04 4.04 -1.07
CA GLY A 59 -9.93 3.13 -2.21
C GLY A 59 -8.64 3.32 -2.98
N GLU A 60 -8.21 4.57 -3.21
CA GLU A 60 -6.95 4.85 -3.86
C GLU A 60 -5.74 4.40 -3.01
N GLY A 61 -5.78 4.66 -1.69
CA GLY A 61 -4.75 4.20 -0.75
C GLY A 61 -4.61 2.69 -0.76
N ASN A 62 -5.73 1.96 -0.77
CA ASN A 62 -5.72 0.50 -0.76
C ASN A 62 -5.22 -0.10 -2.09
N ARG A 63 -5.56 0.51 -3.23
CA ARG A 63 -5.03 0.06 -4.54
C ARG A 63 -3.52 0.21 -4.62
N ARG A 64 -2.99 1.34 -4.13
CA ARG A 64 -1.55 1.59 -4.07
C ARG A 64 -0.83 0.62 -3.11
N ALA A 65 -1.43 0.30 -1.96
CA ALA A 65 -0.89 -0.70 -1.03
C ALA A 65 -0.78 -2.09 -1.66
N LEU A 66 -1.83 -2.52 -2.37
CA LEU A 66 -1.85 -3.84 -3.03
C LEU A 66 -0.80 -3.95 -4.16
N GLU A 67 -0.56 -2.86 -4.90
CA GLU A 67 0.49 -2.83 -5.93
C GLU A 67 1.89 -2.94 -5.33
N GLU A 68 2.14 -2.37 -4.15
CA GLU A 68 3.42 -2.51 -3.45
C GLU A 68 3.62 -3.90 -2.86
N GLU A 69 2.57 -4.52 -2.30
CA GLU A 69 2.61 -5.92 -1.87
C GLU A 69 2.98 -6.83 -3.04
N ARG A 70 2.33 -6.66 -4.19
CA ARG A 70 2.65 -7.43 -5.41
C ARG A 70 4.07 -7.21 -5.92
N LYS A 71 4.60 -5.99 -5.85
CA LYS A 71 5.99 -5.70 -6.24
C LYS A 71 6.98 -6.33 -5.26
N THR A 72 6.69 -6.25 -3.97
CA THR A 72 7.52 -6.85 -2.91
C THR A 72 7.51 -8.38 -2.99
N GLU A 73 6.37 -8.99 -3.30
CA GLU A 73 6.25 -10.43 -3.55
C GLU A 73 6.97 -10.86 -4.82
N ALA A 74 6.87 -10.08 -5.91
CA ALA A 74 7.63 -10.34 -7.14
C ALA A 74 9.15 -10.23 -6.92
N GLU A 75 9.59 -9.27 -6.11
CA GLU A 75 11.01 -9.11 -5.74
C GLU A 75 11.49 -10.23 -4.81
N LYS A 76 10.65 -10.66 -3.84
CA LYS A 76 10.94 -11.85 -3.01
C LYS A 76 10.97 -13.15 -3.83
N ALA A 77 10.12 -13.28 -4.85
CA ALA A 77 10.14 -14.43 -5.76
C ALA A 77 11.35 -14.40 -6.70
N ALA A 78 11.78 -13.21 -7.15
CA ALA A 78 13.01 -13.03 -7.93
C ALA A 78 14.29 -13.18 -7.08
N GLY A 79 14.22 -13.00 -5.76
CA GLY A 79 15.32 -13.28 -4.83
C GLY A 79 15.63 -14.78 -4.66
N ASN A 80 14.79 -15.68 -5.18
CA ASN A 80 15.00 -17.13 -5.11
C ASN A 80 15.75 -17.72 -6.33
N PHE A 81 16.26 -16.88 -7.24
CA PHE A 81 17.27 -17.33 -8.20
C PHE A 81 18.63 -17.45 -7.49
N THR A 82 18.83 -18.51 -6.71
CA THR A 82 20.19 -19.05 -6.63
C THR A 82 20.59 -19.36 -8.06
N PRO A 83 21.69 -18.80 -8.61
CA PRO A 83 22.16 -19.25 -9.90
C PRO A 83 22.39 -20.75 -9.76
N SER A 84 21.64 -21.56 -10.50
CA SER A 84 21.93 -22.98 -10.63
C SER A 84 23.41 -23.05 -11.01
N PRO A 85 24.26 -23.75 -10.23
CA PRO A 85 25.63 -23.96 -10.65
C PRO A 85 25.59 -24.54 -12.05
N ALA A 86 26.22 -23.84 -13.00
CA ALA A 86 26.48 -24.41 -14.31
C ALA A 86 27.14 -25.78 -14.09
N PRO A 87 26.90 -26.79 -14.95
CA PRO A 87 27.60 -28.06 -14.87
C PRO A 87 29.11 -27.77 -14.83
N GLN A 88 29.72 -27.95 -13.65
CA GLN A 88 31.18 -27.87 -13.53
C GLN A 88 31.74 -29.01 -14.39
N PRO A 89 32.72 -28.73 -15.27
CA PRO A 89 33.46 -29.79 -15.93
C PRO A 89 34.05 -30.69 -14.84
N GLU A 90 33.65 -31.96 -14.85
CA GLU A 90 34.18 -32.98 -13.97
C GLU A 90 35.70 -33.00 -14.08
N GLY A 91 36.35 -32.89 -12.92
CA GLY A 91 37.69 -33.39 -12.62
C GLY A 91 38.72 -33.26 -13.74
N SER A 92 39.62 -32.30 -13.60
CA SER A 92 40.98 -32.41 -14.14
C SER A 92 41.59 -33.75 -13.72
N ILE A 93 41.60 -34.72 -14.64
CA ILE A 93 42.34 -35.97 -14.48
C ILE A 93 43.81 -35.57 -14.29
N PRO A 94 44.48 -35.99 -13.20
CA PRO A 94 45.90 -35.73 -13.05
C PRO A 94 46.65 -36.46 -14.17
N VAL A 95 47.28 -35.71 -15.06
CA VAL A 95 48.22 -36.25 -16.06
C VAL A 95 49.39 -36.87 -15.29
N PRO A 96 49.69 -38.17 -15.44
CA PRO A 96 50.89 -38.76 -14.84
C PRO A 96 52.14 -38.13 -15.46
N ALA A 97 53.03 -37.61 -14.62
CA ALA A 97 54.31 -37.08 -15.04
C ALA A 97 55.14 -38.16 -15.78
N PRO A 98 55.86 -37.83 -16.87
CA PRO A 98 56.73 -38.78 -17.56
C PRO A 98 57.81 -39.31 -16.61
N GLN A 99 57.81 -40.62 -16.36
CA GLN A 99 58.92 -41.27 -15.66
C GLN A 99 60.15 -41.22 -16.57
N ALA A 100 61.24 -40.62 -16.07
CA ALA A 100 62.53 -40.61 -16.74
C ALA A 100 63.08 -42.06 -16.82
N PRO A 101 63.65 -42.48 -17.96
CA PRO A 101 64.21 -43.83 -18.10
C PRO A 101 65.48 -43.95 -17.26
N ALA A 102 65.50 -44.95 -16.37
CA ALA A 102 66.70 -45.37 -15.67
C ALA A 102 67.69 -45.97 -16.69
N LYS A 103 68.95 -45.55 -16.62
CA LYS A 103 70.07 -46.22 -17.26
C LYS A 103 71.24 -46.32 -16.28
#